data_AF-A0A7J9ZCZ5-F1
#
_entry.id   AF-A0A7J9ZCZ5-F1
#
_cell.length_a   1.000
_cell.length_b   1.000
_cell.length_c   1.000
_cell.angle_alpha   90.00
_cell.angle_beta   90.00
_cell.angle_gamma   90.00
#
_symmetry.space_group_name_H-M   'P 1'
#
loop_
_entity.id
_entity.type
_entity.pdbx_description
1 polymer ?
#
loop_
_entity_poly.entity_id
_entity_poly.type
_entity_poly.pdbx_seq_one_letter_code
_entity_poly.pdbx_strand_id
1 'polypeptide(L)'
;MTSSTRLRVEMRGDVDYEVLEILRSALHLEDEGRLGDDWDEEFGCRELRGEEEFEAWMTLWRHSPTEWSVSVATEVALDEEEIASLRDEILEAARRGGLRACQTLPHG
;
A
#
# COMPACT_ATOMS: atom_id res chain seq x y z
N MET A 1 12.29 5.54 -17.10
CA MET A 1 12.12 6.13 -15.76
C MET A 1 11.77 4.95 -14.89
N THR A 2 12.62 4.64 -13.91
CA THR A 2 12.56 3.37 -13.17
C THR A 2 12.26 3.74 -11.73
N SER A 3 10.97 3.83 -11.39
CA SER A 3 10.55 4.06 -10.01
C SER A 3 11.00 2.88 -9.15
N SER A 4 11.68 3.16 -8.03
CA SER A 4 12.11 2.13 -7.10
C SER A 4 11.12 2.05 -5.95
N THR A 5 10.65 0.84 -5.61
CA THR A 5 9.89 0.63 -4.38
C THR A 5 10.77 1.00 -3.18
N ARG A 6 10.33 1.93 -2.35
CA ARG A 6 11.07 2.38 -1.15
C ARG A 6 10.55 1.75 0.13
N LEU A 7 9.26 1.47 0.18
CA LEU A 7 8.60 0.85 1.30
C LEU A 7 7.65 -0.23 0.78
N ARG A 8 7.68 -1.41 1.38
CA ARG A 8 6.65 -2.42 1.21
C ARG A 8 6.26 -2.98 2.57
N VAL A 9 4.97 -3.00 2.85
CA VAL A 9 4.39 -3.65 4.02
C VAL A 9 3.53 -4.80 3.57
N GLU A 10 3.88 -6.00 3.99
CA GLU A 10 3.13 -7.22 3.71
C GLU A 10 2.11 -7.47 4.81
N MET A 11 0.91 -7.85 4.40
CA MET A 11 -0.26 -8.06 5.25
C MET A 11 -0.87 -9.43 4.97
N ARG A 12 -1.35 -10.07 6.02
CA ARG A 12 -2.04 -11.36 5.93
C ARG A 12 -3.41 -11.32 6.56
N GLY A 13 -4.36 -11.96 5.88
CA GLY A 13 -5.75 -12.11 6.30
C GLY A 13 -6.68 -12.12 5.09
N ASP A 14 -7.89 -12.62 5.31
CA ASP A 14 -8.95 -12.56 4.32
C ASP A 14 -9.38 -11.10 4.13
N VAL A 15 -9.43 -10.66 2.87
CA VAL A 15 -9.93 -9.33 2.50
C VAL A 15 -11.22 -9.54 1.71
N ASP A 16 -12.33 -9.19 2.34
CA ASP A 16 -13.61 -9.03 1.67
C ASP A 16 -13.80 -7.57 1.23
N TYR A 17 -14.97 -7.25 0.68
CA TYR A 17 -15.27 -5.90 0.21
C TYR A 17 -15.27 -4.87 1.35
N GLU A 18 -15.71 -5.23 2.56
CA GLU A 18 -15.73 -4.32 3.70
C GLU A 18 -14.29 -3.98 4.15
N VAL A 19 -13.44 -5.01 4.25
CA VAL A 19 -12.02 -4.82 4.58
C VAL A 19 -11.30 -4.01 3.50
N LEU A 20 -11.57 -4.28 2.22
CA LEU A 20 -10.98 -3.53 1.10
C LEU A 20 -11.34 -2.05 1.15
N GLU A 21 -12.61 -1.72 1.38
CA GLU A 21 -13.07 -0.34 1.51
C GLU A 21 -12.46 0.36 2.74
N ILE A 22 -12.28 -0.37 3.85
CA ILE A 22 -11.56 0.16 5.03
C ILE A 22 -10.11 0.52 4.67
N LEU A 23 -9.40 -0.35 3.95
CA LEU A 23 -8.02 -0.10 3.53
C LEU A 23 -7.94 1.10 2.60
N ARG A 24 -8.78 1.15 1.56
CA ARG A 24 -8.82 2.26 0.60
C ARG A 24 -9.15 3.58 1.29
N SER A 25 -10.16 3.59 2.15
CA SER A 25 -10.55 4.80 2.89
C SER A 25 -9.47 5.24 3.87
N ALA A 26 -8.81 4.31 4.56
CA ALA A 26 -7.78 4.66 5.54
C ALA A 26 -6.50 5.18 4.88
N LEU A 27 -6.17 4.70 3.69
CA LEU A 27 -4.98 5.09 2.92
C LEU A 27 -5.27 6.16 1.86
N HIS A 28 -6.53 6.60 1.75
CA HIS A 28 -7.00 7.53 0.73
C HIS A 28 -6.71 7.07 -0.71
N LEU A 29 -6.86 5.77 -0.97
CA LEU A 29 -6.67 5.19 -2.30
C LEU A 29 -7.90 5.44 -3.18
N GLU A 30 -7.63 5.63 -4.46
CA GLU A 30 -8.63 5.53 -5.51
C GLU A 30 -9.09 4.07 -5.66
N ASP A 31 -10.35 3.87 -6.06
CA ASP A 31 -10.91 2.54 -6.27
C ASP A 31 -10.37 1.95 -7.57
N GLU A 32 -9.50 0.94 -7.44
CA GLU A 32 -9.02 0.13 -8.55
C GLU A 32 -9.22 -1.37 -8.29
N GLY A 33 -9.33 -2.17 -9.34
CA GLY A 33 -9.46 -3.62 -9.25
C GLY A 33 -10.84 -4.12 -8.79
N ARG A 34 -11.16 -5.37 -9.14
CA ARG A 34 -12.40 -6.06 -8.77
C ARG A 34 -12.09 -7.30 -7.98
N LEU A 35 -12.57 -7.37 -6.73
CA LEU A 35 -12.16 -8.44 -5.81
C LEU A 35 -12.51 -9.85 -6.33
N GLY A 36 -13.58 -9.97 -7.12
CA GLY A 36 -13.99 -11.23 -7.75
C GLY A 36 -13.32 -11.55 -9.08
N ASP A 37 -12.42 -10.69 -9.59
CA ASP A 37 -11.60 -10.99 -10.75
C ASP A 37 -10.24 -11.49 -10.27
N ASP A 38 -9.91 -12.75 -10.51
CA ASP A 38 -8.67 -13.38 -10.03
C ASP A 38 -7.41 -12.89 -10.77
N TRP A 39 -7.57 -12.10 -11.85
CA TRP A 39 -6.47 -11.51 -12.60
C TRP A 39 -6.06 -10.12 -12.10
N ASP A 40 -6.94 -9.44 -11.35
CA ASP A 40 -6.59 -8.15 -10.77
C ASP A 40 -5.61 -8.37 -9.62
N GLU A 41 -4.48 -7.67 -9.70
CA GLU A 41 -3.44 -7.66 -8.68
C GLU A 41 -3.38 -6.29 -7.97
N GLU A 42 -3.86 -5.23 -8.60
CA GLU A 42 -3.89 -3.86 -8.07
C GLU A 42 -5.31 -3.49 -7.63
N PHE A 43 -5.43 -3.03 -6.38
CA PHE A 43 -6.70 -2.83 -5.68
C PHE A 43 -6.92 -1.42 -5.14
N GLY A 44 -6.04 -0.51 -5.51
CA GLY A 44 -6.15 0.91 -5.21
C GLY A 44 -4.79 1.58 -5.26
N CYS A 45 -4.79 2.81 -5.75
CA CYS A 45 -3.58 3.62 -5.88
C CYS A 45 -3.81 5.04 -5.34
N ARG A 46 -2.73 5.69 -4.91
CA ARG A 46 -2.74 7.09 -4.48
C ARG A 46 -1.43 7.74 -4.88
N GLU A 47 -1.55 8.88 -5.56
CA GLU A 47 -0.45 9.81 -5.76
C GLU A 47 -0.12 10.50 -4.41
N LEU A 48 1.09 10.30 -3.92
CA LEU A 48 1.68 11.04 -2.82
C LEU A 48 2.45 12.22 -3.43
N ARG A 49 1.87 13.41 -3.40
CA ARG A 49 2.55 14.63 -3.86
C ARG A 49 3.51 15.13 -2.78
N GLY A 50 4.80 15.05 -3.08
CA GLY A 50 5.82 15.78 -2.34
C GLY A 50 5.84 17.28 -2.68
N GLU A 51 6.45 18.09 -1.82
CA GLU A 51 6.55 19.55 -2.02
C GLU A 51 7.45 19.94 -3.22
N GLU A 52 8.32 19.03 -3.70
CA GLU A 52 9.35 19.30 -4.71
C GLU A 52 9.25 18.43 -5.98
N GLU A 53 8.10 18.48 -6.68
CA GLU A 53 7.93 17.91 -8.04
C GLU A 53 8.24 16.40 -8.19
N PHE A 54 8.23 15.62 -7.10
CA PHE A 54 8.40 14.18 -7.18
C PHE A 54 7.07 13.44 -7.10
N GLU A 55 6.93 12.45 -7.99
CA GLU A 55 5.79 11.54 -8.02
C GLU A 55 6.12 10.32 -7.15
N ALA A 56 5.44 10.19 -6.02
CA ALA A 56 5.42 8.96 -5.24
C ALA A 56 4.04 8.30 -5.38
N TRP A 57 4.02 6.99 -5.49
CA TRP A 57 2.81 6.21 -5.69
C TRP A 57 2.68 5.19 -4.58
N MET A 58 1.56 5.25 -3.85
CA MET A 58 1.15 4.21 -2.93
C MET A 58 0.16 3.29 -3.64
N THR A 59 0.43 1.99 -3.67
CA THR A 59 -0.42 1.00 -4.34
C THR A 59 -0.72 -0.16 -3.40
N LEU A 60 -1.98 -0.57 -3.34
CA LEU A 60 -2.46 -1.78 -2.68
C LEU A 60 -2.48 -2.94 -3.68
N TRP A 61 -1.76 -4.00 -3.33
CA TRP A 61 -1.62 -5.20 -4.14
C TRP A 61 -2.21 -6.43 -3.45
N ARG A 62 -2.76 -7.34 -4.25
CA ARG A 62 -3.14 -8.70 -3.86
C ARG A 62 -2.21 -9.70 -4.53
N HIS A 63 -1.49 -10.48 -3.73
CA HIS A 63 -0.62 -11.58 -4.20
C HIS A 63 -1.35 -12.92 -4.14
N SER A 64 -2.25 -13.07 -3.18
CA SER A 64 -3.14 -14.23 -3.05
C SER A 64 -4.40 -13.81 -2.27
N PRO A 65 -5.44 -14.66 -2.18
CA PRO A 65 -6.65 -14.34 -1.43
C PRO A 65 -6.41 -13.92 0.03
N THR A 66 -5.29 -14.36 0.62
CA THR A 66 -4.94 -14.07 2.02
C THR A 66 -3.63 -13.28 2.17
N GLU A 67 -2.95 -12.95 1.08
CA GLU A 67 -1.68 -12.23 1.08
C GLU A 67 -1.77 -10.95 0.26
N TRP A 68 -1.57 -9.83 0.94
CA TRP A 68 -1.72 -8.49 0.41
C TRP A 68 -0.49 -7.67 0.74
N SER A 69 -0.23 -6.61 -0.03
CA SER A 69 0.83 -5.67 0.32
C SER A 69 0.49 -4.26 -0.08
N VAL A 70 0.91 -3.29 0.72
CA VAL A 70 0.97 -1.90 0.28
C VAL A 70 2.41 -1.57 -0.05
N SER A 71 2.65 -0.97 -1.20
CA SER A 71 3.97 -0.52 -1.61
C SER A 71 3.97 0.97 -1.92
N VAL A 72 5.03 1.66 -1.52
CA VAL A 72 5.31 3.02 -1.96
C VAL A 72 6.48 2.99 -2.92
N ALA A 73 6.26 3.45 -4.15
CA ALA A 73 7.27 3.57 -5.19
C ALA A 73 7.52 5.06 -5.49
N THR A 74 8.78 5.45 -5.54
CA THR A 74 9.16 6.81 -5.91
C THR A 74 10.56 6.82 -6.52
N GLU A 75 10.83 7.82 -7.35
CA GLU A 75 12.15 8.04 -7.93
C GLU A 75 13.11 8.71 -6.93
N VAL A 76 12.56 9.45 -5.95
CA VAL A 76 13.33 10.18 -4.95
C VAL A 76 13.57 9.31 -3.72
N ALA A 77 14.61 9.64 -2.95
CA ALA A 77 14.83 9.01 -1.64
C ALA A 77 13.89 9.67 -0.63
N LEU A 78 13.04 8.87 0.02
CA LEU A 78 12.28 9.31 1.18
C LEU A 78 13.21 9.31 2.40
N ASP A 79 13.06 10.29 3.28
CA ASP A 79 13.79 10.29 4.54
C ASP A 79 13.20 9.28 5.54
N GLU A 80 13.91 9.06 6.66
CA GLU A 80 13.50 8.08 7.66
C GLU A 80 12.18 8.46 8.36
N GLU A 81 11.86 9.75 8.48
CA GLU A 81 10.64 10.26 9.09
C GLU A 81 9.45 10.04 8.16
N GLU A 82 9.60 10.33 6.87
CA GLU A 82 8.61 10.06 5.84
C GLU A 82 8.31 8.56 5.73
N ILE A 83 9.35 7.71 5.68
CA ILE A 83 9.20 6.25 5.65
C ILE A 83 8.49 5.77 6.92
N ALA A 84 8.85 6.27 8.09
CA ALA A 84 8.22 5.88 9.35
C ALA A 84 6.74 6.30 9.38
N SER A 85 6.42 7.52 8.95
CA SER A 85 5.05 8.02 8.88
C SER A 85 4.19 7.19 7.93
N LEU A 86 4.66 6.92 6.72
CA LEU A 86 3.95 6.08 5.74
C LEU A 86 3.78 4.65 6.23
N ARG A 87 4.82 4.09 6.87
CA ARG A 87 4.73 2.76 7.47
C ARG A 87 3.66 2.72 8.55
N ASP A 88 3.64 3.69 9.45
CA ASP A 88 2.68 3.72 10.55
C ASP A 88 1.23 3.94 10.04
N GLU A 89 1.04 4.73 8.98
CA GLU A 89 -0.25 4.87 8.27
C GLU A 89 -0.72 3.51 7.72
N ILE A 90 0.16 2.76 7.06
CA ILE A 90 -0.16 1.44 6.52
C ILE A 90 -0.46 0.43 7.62
N LEU A 91 0.32 0.43 8.71
CA LEU A 91 0.10 -0.46 9.84
C LEU A 91 -1.24 -0.19 10.53
N GLU A 92 -1.61 1.08 10.68
CA GLU A 92 -2.89 1.49 11.24
C GLU A 92 -4.05 1.09 10.33
N ALA A 93 -3.92 1.25 9.01
CA ALA A 93 -4.92 0.78 8.04
C ALA A 93 -5.12 -0.74 8.11
N ALA A 94 -4.01 -1.50 8.12
CA ALA A 94 -4.04 -2.95 8.29
C ALA A 94 -4.76 -3.37 9.58
N ARG A 95 -4.44 -2.69 10.69
CA ARG A 95 -5.07 -2.94 12.00
C ARG A 95 -6.57 -2.66 11.98
N ARG A 96 -7.03 -1.62 11.29
CA ARG A 96 -8.46 -1.30 11.13
C ARG A 96 -9.19 -2.35 10.29
N GLY A 97 -8.53 -2.87 9.25
CA GLY A 97 -9.04 -3.96 8.43
C GLY A 97 -8.92 -5.35 9.07
N GLY A 98 -8.39 -5.45 10.31
CA GLY A 98 -8.18 -6.73 10.99
C GLY A 98 -7.05 -7.59 10.40
N LEU A 99 -6.23 -7.01 9.51
CA LEU A 99 -5.11 -7.69 8.88
C LEU A 99 -3.87 -7.69 9.78
N ARG A 100 -3.04 -8.73 9.63
CA ARG A 100 -1.76 -8.84 10.33
C ARG A 100 -0.63 -8.36 9.42
N ALA A 101 -0.03 -7.24 9.76
CA ALA A 101 1.23 -6.83 9.15
C ALA A 101 2.34 -7.82 9.54
N CYS A 102 2.98 -8.42 8.54
CA CYS A 102 3.93 -9.52 8.72
C CYS A 102 5.38 -9.09 8.50
N GLN A 103 5.61 -8.18 7.55
CA GLN A 103 6.97 -7.78 7.18
C GLN A 103 6.98 -6.37 6.61
N THR A 104 7.99 -5.59 7.00
CA THR A 104 8.34 -4.33 6.33
C THR A 104 9.67 -4.54 5.64
N LEU A 105 9.68 -4.48 4.32
CA LEU A 105 10.91 -4.58 3.53
C LEU A 105 11.39 -3.15 3.20
N PRO A 106 12.54 -2.71 3.74
CA PRO A 106 13.27 -1.61 3.13
C PRO A 106 13.89 -2.15 1.83
N HIS A 107 13.62 -1.49 0.70
CA HIS A 107 14.37 -1.77 -0.51
C HIS A 107 15.53 -0.77 -0.60
N GLY A 108 16.75 -1.32 -0.52
CA GLY A 108 18.02 -0.61 -0.65
C GLY A 108 18.33 -0.19 -2.09
#